data_AF-A0A3B1B2B4-F1
#
_entry.id   AF-A0A3B1B2B4-F1
#
_cell.length_a   1.000
_cell.length_b   1.000
_cell.length_c   1.000
_cell.angle_alpha   90.00
_cell.angle_beta   90.00
_cell.angle_gamma   90.00
#
_symmetry.space_group_name_H-M   'P 1'
#
loop_
_entity.id
_entity.type
_entity.pdbx_description
1 polymer ?
#
loop_
_entity_poly.entity_id
_entity_poly.type
_entity_poly.pdbx_seq_one_letter_code
_entity_poly.pdbx_strand_id
1 'polypeptide(L)' 'MESKNGMMHMQKQDQLNIPAGKAVSLQPGELHIMLIGPRKVFRDGDTFKLILDLDNGQQQTISVPVRKRNF' A
#
# COMPACT_ATOMS: atom_id res chain seq x y z
N MET A 1 -18.50 -4.92 -13.67
CA MET A 1 -17.52 -3.93 -14.15
C MET A 1 -18.32 -2.79 -14.75
N GLU A 2 -18.54 -1.71 -14.00
CA GLU A 2 -19.36 -0.57 -14.43
C GLU A 2 -18.48 0.67 -14.60
N SER A 3 -18.31 1.09 -15.85
CA SER A 3 -17.61 2.31 -16.22
C SER A 3 -18.58 3.49 -16.16
N LYS A 4 -18.56 4.27 -15.07
CA LYS A 4 -19.11 5.63 -15.09
C LYS A 4 -18.00 6.61 -15.46
N ASN A 5 -18.08 7.13 -16.69
CA ASN A 5 -17.55 8.43 -17.10
C ASN A 5 -16.02 8.62 -17.24
N GLY A 6 -15.25 7.55 -17.49
CA GLY A 6 -13.82 7.67 -17.87
C GLY A 6 -12.88 8.20 -16.78
N MET A 7 -13.37 8.35 -15.54
CA MET A 7 -12.58 8.80 -14.40
C MET A 7 -12.21 7.58 -13.55
N MET A 8 -10.90 7.32 -13.40
CA MET A 8 -10.42 6.34 -12.44
C MET A 8 -10.69 6.86 -11.03
N HIS A 9 -11.64 6.25 -10.32
CA HIS A 9 -11.92 6.57 -8.93
C HIS A 9 -11.07 5.70 -8.01
N MET A 10 -10.29 6.33 -7.13
CA MET A 10 -9.65 5.64 -6.02
C MET A 10 -10.73 5.31 -4.98
N GLN A 11 -11.07 4.04 -4.84
CA GLN A 11 -11.87 3.59 -3.71
C GLN A 11 -10.93 3.22 -2.56
N LYS A 12 -11.09 3.90 -1.42
CA LYS A 12 -10.45 3.47 -0.17
C LYS A 12 -11.02 2.11 0.20
N GLN A 13 -10.14 1.12 0.35
CA GLN A 13 -10.50 -0.19 0.88
C GLN A 13 -9.95 -0.26 2.31
N ASP A 14 -10.82 -0.44 3.31
CA ASP A 14 -10.38 -0.53 4.71
C ASP A 14 -9.63 -1.83 5.02
N GLN A 15 -9.82 -2.87 4.20
CA GLN A 15 -9.15 -4.17 4.35
C GLN A 15 -8.76 -4.75 3.00
N LEU A 16 -7.58 -5.36 2.91
CA LEU A 16 -7.14 -6.08 1.72
C LEU A 16 -7.35 -7.59 1.91
N ASN A 17 -8.25 -8.19 1.13
CA ASN A 17 -8.41 -9.64 1.13
C ASN A 17 -7.28 -10.30 0.32
N ILE A 18 -6.52 -11.19 0.96
CA ILE A 18 -5.45 -11.97 0.33
C ILE A 18 -5.91 -13.43 0.30
N PRO A 19 -6.46 -13.94 -0.82
CA PRO A 19 -6.93 -15.31 -0.89
C PRO A 19 -5.76 -16.31 -0.79
N ALA A 20 -6.01 -17.44 -0.11
CA ALA A 20 -5.00 -18.48 0.09
C ALA A 20 -4.42 -18.96 -1.26
N GLY A 21 -3.09 -19.07 -1.32
CA GLY A 21 -2.38 -19.50 -2.53
C GLY A 21 -2.27 -18.44 -3.63
N LYS A 22 -2.72 -17.21 -3.38
CA LYS A 22 -2.52 -16.08 -4.32
C LYS A 22 -1.57 -15.03 -3.76
N ALA A 23 -0.83 -14.41 -4.67
CA ALA A 23 -0.07 -13.20 -4.38
C ALA A 23 -0.91 -11.99 -4.80
N VAL A 24 -0.97 -10.99 -3.93
CA VAL A 24 -1.54 -9.67 -4.25
C VAL A 24 -0.38 -8.69 -4.38
N SER A 25 -0.26 -8.06 -5.55
CA SER A 25 0.79 -7.08 -5.81
C SER A 25 0.32 -5.68 -5.43
N LEU A 26 1.18 -4.94 -4.73
CA LEU A 26 0.96 -3.54 -4.38
C LEU A 26 1.86 -2.68 -5.28
N GLN A 27 1.27 -2.03 -6.30
CA GLN A 27 2.00 -1.25 -7.29
C GLN A 27 1.34 0.10 -7.58
N PRO A 28 2.14 1.15 -7.87
CA PRO A 28 1.61 2.46 -8.26
C PRO A 28 0.77 2.35 -9.54
N GLY A 29 -0.49 2.78 -9.49
CA GLY A 29 -1.44 2.70 -10.60
C GLY A 29 -2.48 1.60 -10.45
N GLU A 30 -2.23 0.62 -9.58
CA GLU A 30 -3.22 -0.36 -9.14
C GLU A 30 -3.44 -0.20 -7.62
N LEU A 31 -3.36 -1.31 -6.89
CA LEU A 31 -3.48 -1.35 -5.45
C LEU A 31 -2.22 -0.76 -4.81
N HIS A 32 -2.37 0.26 -3.98
CA HIS A 32 -1.24 0.89 -3.29
C HIS A 32 -1.64 1.33 -1.88
N ILE A 33 -0.67 1.32 -0.97
CA ILE A 33 -0.84 1.81 0.40
C ILE A 33 -0.51 3.29 0.42
N MET A 34 -1.49 4.12 0.80
CA MET A 34 -1.28 5.55 0.98
C MET A 34 -1.00 5.87 2.44
N LEU A 35 0.16 6.46 2.71
CA LEU A 35 0.52 6.97 4.03
C LEU A 35 0.02 8.41 4.16
N ILE A 36 -0.98 8.64 5.02
CA ILE A 36 -1.57 9.97 5.23
C ILE A 36 -0.93 10.61 6.47
N GLY A 37 -0.51 11.88 6.34
CA GLY A 37 0.01 12.67 7.46
C GLY A 37 1.30 12.11 8.08
N PRO A 38 2.35 11.80 7.31
CA PRO A 38 3.59 11.30 7.88
C PRO A 38 4.21 12.34 8.83
N ARG A 39 4.45 11.95 10.09
CA ARG A 39 5.11 12.80 11.10
C ARG A 39 6.56 13.14 10.74
N LYS A 40 7.20 12.33 9.89
CA LYS A 40 8.57 12.50 9.44
C LYS A 40 8.58 12.57 7.91
N VAL A 41 9.30 13.53 7.37
CA VAL A 41 9.55 13.60 5.93
C VAL A 41 10.48 12.44 5.55
N PHE A 42 10.01 11.58 4.66
CA PHE A 42 10.80 10.49 4.11
C PHE A 42 11.78 11.04 3.08
N ARG A 43 13.08 10.74 3.24
CA ARG A 43 14.14 11.09 2.28
C ARG A 43 14.56 9.88 1.46
N ASP A 44 15.11 10.14 0.29
CA ASP A 44 15.69 9.08 -0.55
C ASP A 44 16.78 8.33 0.23
N GLY A 45 16.74 7.00 0.20
CA GLY A 45 17.65 6.15 0.96
C GLY A 45 17.24 5.88 2.40
N ASP A 46 16.20 6.54 2.92
CA ASP A 46 15.64 6.18 4.22
C ASP A 46 15.04 4.76 4.17
N THR A 47 14.99 4.10 5.32
CA THR A 47 14.20 2.88 5.51
C THR A 47 13.33 3.06 6.72
N PHE A 48 12.04 2.74 6.60
CA PHE A 48 11.11 2.77 7.72
C PHE A 48 10.50 1.39 7.93
N LYS A 49 10.11 1.10 9.17
CA LYS A 49 9.38 -0.12 9.50
C LYS A 49 7.89 0.15 9.30
N LEU A 50 7.24 -0.68 8.50
CA LEU A 50 5.80 -0.73 8.37
C LEU A 50 5.31 -1.99 9.09
N ILE A 51 4.35 -1.83 9.99
CA ILE A 51 3.70 -2.95 10.68
C ILE A 51 2.37 -3.17 9.99
N LEU A 52 2.15 -4.39 9.52
CA LEU A 52 0.90 -4.83 8.90
C LEU A 52 0.16 -5.67 9.93
N ASP A 53 -0.97 -5.17 10.41
CA ASP A 53 -1.91 -5.94 11.21
C ASP A 53 -2.72 -6.85 10.29
N LEU A 54 -2.61 -8.16 10.50
CA LEU A 54 -3.36 -9.18 9.79
C LEU A 54 -4.61 -9.56 10.58
N ASP A 55 -5.67 -9.95 9.87
CA ASP A 55 -6.95 -10.33 10.48
C ASP A 55 -6.84 -11.52 11.44
N ASN A 56 -5.82 -12.37 11.27
CA ASN A 56 -5.51 -13.48 12.17
C ASN A 56 -4.89 -13.05 13.51
N GLY A 57 -4.80 -11.75 13.79
CA GLY A 57 -4.19 -11.17 14.99
C GLY A 57 -2.66 -11.12 14.97
N GLN A 58 -2.02 -11.49 13.86
CA GLN A 58 -0.58 -11.37 13.72
C GLN A 58 -0.18 -9.99 13.21
N GLN A 59 0.99 -9.54 13.65
CA GLN A 59 1.61 -8.32 13.14
C GLN A 59 2.85 -8.70 12.33
N GLN A 60 2.87 -8.30 11.06
CA GLN A 60 4.02 -8.48 10.21
C GLN A 60 4.77 -7.16 10.08
N THR A 61 5.98 -7.11 10.65
CA THR A 61 6.87 -5.95 10.48
C THR A 61 7.71 -6.13 9.22
N ILE A 62 7.60 -5.19 8.28
CA ILE A 62 8.43 -5.14 7.07
C ILE A 62 9.26 -3.86 7.05
N SER A 63 10.49 -3.95 6.55
CA SER A 63 11.35 -2.79 6.33
C SER A 63 11.14 -2.30 4.90
N VAL A 64 10.63 -1.08 4.75
CA VAL A 64 10.33 -0.48 3.44
C VAL A 64 11.38 0.59 3.13
N PRO A 65 12.19 0.41 2.06
CA PRO A 65 13.13 1.43 1.62
C PRO A 65 12.37 2.54 0.88
N VAL A 66 12.67 3.79 1.24
CA VAL A 66 12.17 4.99 0.57
C VAL A 66 13.06 5.25 -0.63
N ARG A 67 12.44 5.26 -1.81
CA ARG A 67 13.09 5.63 -3.07
C ARG A 67 12.22 6.67 -3.77
N LYS A 68 12.86 7.69 -4.33
CA LYS A 68 12.23 8.59 -5.27
C LYS A 68 11.71 7.76 -6.44
N ARG A 69 10.45 8.02 -6.80
CA ARG A 69 9.86 7.46 -8.02
C ARG A 69 10.50 8.17 -9.20
N ASN A 70 11.63 7.64 -9.68
CA ASN A 70 12.16 7.99 -10.99
C ASN A 70 11.24 7.33 -12.04
N PHE A 71 10.61 8.17 -12.87
CA PHE A 71 9.94 7.76 -14.09
C PHE A 71 10.95 7.71 -15.24
#